data_AF-A0A965UU58-F1
#
_entry.id   AF-A0A965UU58-F1
#
_cell.length_a   1.000
_cell.length_b   1.000
_cell.length_c   1.000
_cell.angle_alpha   90.00
_cell.angle_beta   90.00
_cell.angle_gamma   90.00
#
_symmetry.space_group_name_H-M   'P 1'
#
loop_
_entity.id
_entity.type
_entity.pdbx_description
1 polymer ?
#
loop_
_entity_poly.entity_id
_entity_poly.type
_entity_poly.pdbx_seq_one_letter_code
_entity_poly.pdbx_strand_id
1 'polypeptide(L)'
;MRAVTAAAILAIATLLGLMPAMAAEAPETTPQPSRSVQTLSAVTEPIKPAAPLRRALEASEGQSCPGWIDVARDVGWPEAELPMVGAVTYFESRCLNSARGDKGKSWSAFQIHTTSWCRPNRYWPDGYLQAMRIVNSCKDLLDPETAARAALAIWQYGGWAQWTTAEKASTTLLP
;
A
#
# COMPACT_ATOMS: atom_id res chain seq x y z
N MET A 1 45.89 -19.34 24.65
CA MET A 1 45.95 -20.81 24.79
C MET A 1 44.54 -21.30 25.10
N ARG A 2 43.99 -22.16 24.22
CA ARG A 2 43.00 -23.27 24.41
C ARG A 2 41.74 -23.00 25.26
N ALA A 3 40.51 -23.34 24.88
CA ALA A 3 40.06 -24.42 24.01
C ALA A 3 38.68 -24.12 23.39
N VAL A 4 38.51 -24.63 22.17
CA VAL A 4 37.27 -24.82 21.42
C VAL A 4 36.52 -26.01 22.04
N THR A 5 35.19 -25.95 22.12
CA THR A 5 34.35 -27.16 22.12
C THR A 5 33.21 -26.97 21.13
N ALA A 6 33.01 -28.01 20.33
CA ALA A 6 32.14 -28.06 19.17
C ALA A 6 30.96 -29.01 19.42
N ALA A 7 29.88 -28.70 18.70
CA ALA A 7 28.89 -29.61 18.08
C ALA A 7 27.94 -30.47 18.94
N ALA A 8 26.65 -30.34 18.63
CA ALA A 8 25.73 -31.48 18.47
C ALA A 8 24.66 -31.15 17.40
N ILE A 9 24.50 -32.09 16.46
CA ILE A 9 23.57 -32.11 15.31
C ILE A 9 22.32 -32.93 15.70
N LEU A 10 21.15 -32.64 15.12
CA LEU A 10 20.09 -33.58 14.63
C LEU A 10 18.82 -32.73 14.31
N ALA A 11 18.41 -32.49 13.06
CA ALA A 11 17.77 -33.35 12.04
C ALA A 11 16.26 -33.65 12.28
N ILE A 12 15.51 -33.82 11.16
CA ILE A 12 14.13 -34.37 10.97
C ILE A 12 13.03 -33.29 10.80
N ALA A 13 12.13 -33.31 9.82
CA ALA A 13 11.95 -34.06 8.58
C ALA A 13 10.92 -33.33 7.70
N THR A 14 11.09 -33.41 6.39
CA THR A 14 10.16 -32.95 5.35
C THR A 14 9.05 -33.98 5.12
N LEU A 15 7.77 -33.60 5.25
CA LEU A 15 6.65 -34.37 4.73
C LEU A 15 6.07 -33.68 3.49
N LEU A 16 6.36 -34.23 2.31
CA LEU A 16 5.61 -33.98 1.08
C LEU A 16 4.32 -34.82 1.13
N GLY A 17 3.16 -34.15 1.20
CA GLY A 17 1.87 -34.78 0.94
C GLY A 17 1.50 -34.66 -0.53
N LEU A 18 1.53 -35.77 -1.27
CA LEU A 18 0.88 -35.90 -2.58
C LEU A 18 -0.63 -35.97 -2.38
N MET A 19 -1.38 -35.07 -3.02
CA MET A 19 -2.83 -35.17 -3.17
C MET A 19 -3.16 -35.69 -4.58
N PRO A 20 -3.91 -36.80 -4.74
CA PRO A 20 -4.44 -37.21 -6.04
C PRO A 20 -5.64 -36.34 -6.43
N ALA A 21 -5.61 -35.86 -7.69
CA ALA A 21 -6.71 -35.12 -8.30
C ALA A 21 -7.90 -36.06 -8.59
N MET A 22 -9.07 -35.72 -8.05
CA MET A 22 -10.33 -36.40 -8.38
C MET A 22 -10.81 -35.88 -9.75
N ALA A 23 -11.01 -36.80 -10.69
CA ALA A 23 -11.56 -36.53 -12.00
C ALA A 23 -13.01 -36.03 -11.89
N ALA A 24 -13.33 -34.96 -12.60
CA ALA A 24 -14.68 -34.41 -12.69
C ALA A 24 -15.53 -35.26 -13.64
N GLU A 25 -16.65 -35.82 -13.15
CA GLU A 25 -17.70 -36.35 -14.02
C GLU A 25 -18.51 -35.21 -14.62
N ALA A 26 -18.57 -35.17 -15.96
CA ALA A 26 -19.37 -34.24 -16.72
C ALA A 26 -20.82 -34.75 -16.84
N PRO A 27 -21.85 -33.92 -16.62
CA PRO A 27 -23.23 -34.29 -16.95
C PRO A 27 -23.46 -34.20 -18.47
N GLU A 28 -23.91 -35.29 -19.08
CA GLU A 28 -24.46 -35.30 -20.43
C GLU A 28 -25.70 -34.41 -20.49
N THR A 29 -25.70 -33.41 -21.38
CA THR A 29 -26.87 -32.58 -21.67
C THR A 29 -27.41 -32.94 -23.05
N THR A 30 -28.66 -33.42 -23.07
CA THR A 30 -29.48 -33.68 -24.26
C THR A 30 -29.58 -32.47 -25.21
N PRO A 31 -29.66 -32.67 -26.53
CA PRO A 31 -29.74 -31.57 -27.49
C PRO A 31 -31.13 -30.92 -27.49
N GLN A 32 -31.19 -29.61 -27.24
CA GLN A 32 -32.42 -28.81 -27.30
C GLN A 32 -32.56 -28.14 -28.69
N PRO A 33 -33.79 -27.96 -29.23
CA PRO A 33 -33.98 -27.46 -30.60
C PRO A 33 -33.50 -26.02 -30.78
N SER A 34 -32.90 -25.77 -31.94
CA SER A 34 -32.30 -24.51 -32.36
C SER A 34 -33.30 -23.36 -32.37
N ARG A 35 -33.16 -22.45 -31.40
CA ARG A 35 -33.78 -21.13 -31.45
C ARG A 35 -32.82 -20.20 -32.21
N SER A 36 -33.29 -19.66 -33.34
CA SER A 36 -32.53 -18.67 -34.12
C SER A 36 -32.25 -17.44 -33.24
N VAL A 37 -30.97 -17.24 -32.88
CA VAL A 37 -30.49 -16.04 -32.19
C VAL A 37 -30.02 -15.07 -33.27
N GLN A 38 -30.68 -13.91 -33.36
CA GLN A 38 -30.20 -12.80 -34.17
C GLN A 38 -28.80 -12.40 -33.68
N THR A 39 -27.83 -12.50 -34.57
CA THR A 39 -26.45 -12.13 -34.32
C THR A 39 -26.35 -10.60 -34.28
N LEU A 40 -26.42 -10.01 -33.08
CA LEU A 40 -25.93 -8.65 -32.87
C LEU A 40 -24.41 -8.74 -32.87
N SER A 41 -23.78 -8.26 -33.94
CA SER A 41 -22.33 -8.08 -34.00
C SER A 41 -21.89 -7.11 -32.90
N ALA A 42 -21.39 -7.65 -31.79
CA ALA A 42 -20.71 -6.87 -30.77
C ALA A 42 -19.36 -6.42 -31.35
N VAL A 43 -19.26 -5.13 -31.68
CA VAL A 43 -17.98 -4.47 -31.95
C VAL A 43 -17.17 -4.57 -30.66
N THR A 44 -16.18 -5.48 -30.65
CA THR A 44 -15.20 -5.57 -29.57
C THR A 44 -14.20 -4.45 -29.79
N GLU A 45 -14.42 -3.28 -29.19
CA GLU A 45 -13.33 -2.35 -28.96
C GLU A 45 -12.33 -2.98 -27.98
N PRO A 46 -11.02 -2.84 -28.19
CA PRO A 46 -10.02 -3.29 -27.24
C PRO A 46 -10.21 -2.53 -25.92
N ILE A 47 -10.66 -3.24 -24.88
CA ILE A 47 -10.77 -2.70 -23.52
C ILE A 47 -9.35 -2.45 -23.03
N LYS A 48 -8.87 -1.20 -23.19
CA LYS A 48 -7.71 -0.70 -22.47
C LYS A 48 -7.98 -0.94 -20.98
N PRO A 49 -7.07 -1.57 -20.22
CA PRO A 49 -7.24 -1.72 -18.79
C PRO A 49 -7.51 -0.34 -18.18
N ALA A 50 -8.69 -0.17 -17.59
CA ALA A 50 -9.01 1.03 -16.86
C ALA A 50 -7.96 1.18 -15.76
N ALA A 51 -7.33 2.35 -15.68
CA ALA A 51 -6.49 2.66 -14.53
C ALA A 51 -7.32 2.41 -13.26
N PRO A 52 -6.73 1.85 -12.17
CA PRO A 52 -7.45 1.63 -10.94
C PRO A 52 -8.20 2.89 -10.55
N LEU A 53 -9.51 2.75 -10.29
CA LEU A 53 -10.35 3.87 -9.89
C LEU A 53 -9.79 4.39 -8.57
N ARG A 54 -9.09 5.53 -8.61
CA ARG A 54 -8.60 6.19 -7.39
C ARG A 54 -9.83 6.53 -6.55
N ARG A 55 -9.92 5.96 -5.34
CA ARG A 55 -11.00 6.24 -4.38
C ARG A 55 -11.10 7.77 -4.24
N ALA A 56 -12.24 8.35 -4.60
CA ALA A 56 -12.47 9.78 -4.43
C ALA A 56 -12.60 10.05 -2.93
N LEU A 57 -11.55 10.60 -2.33
CA LEU A 57 -11.45 10.91 -0.91
C LEU A 57 -12.07 12.28 -0.63
N GLU A 58 -13.36 12.49 -0.92
CA GLU A 58 -14.04 13.76 -0.58
C GLU A 58 -14.72 13.69 0.79
N ALA A 59 -14.44 14.69 1.65
CA ALA A 59 -15.00 14.88 2.98
C ALA A 59 -15.56 16.29 3.06
N SER A 60 -16.60 16.48 3.87
CA SER A 60 -17.09 17.79 4.26
C SER A 60 -16.09 18.52 5.15
N GLU A 61 -16.15 19.86 5.20
CA GLU A 61 -15.38 20.66 6.15
C GLU A 61 -15.58 20.15 7.60
N GLY A 62 -14.48 19.96 8.33
CA GLY A 62 -14.51 19.47 9.72
C GLY A 62 -14.42 17.94 9.89
N GLN A 63 -14.48 17.15 8.81
CA GLN A 63 -14.21 15.71 8.89
C GLN A 63 -12.71 15.40 8.75
N SER A 64 -12.23 14.45 9.56
CA SER A 64 -10.92 13.82 9.35
C SER A 64 -10.90 13.12 8.00
N CYS A 65 -9.74 13.15 7.35
CA CYS A 65 -9.49 12.67 5.99
C CYS A 65 -10.30 11.41 5.59
N PRO A 66 -11.23 11.51 4.61
CA PRO A 66 -12.37 10.59 4.34
C PRO A 66 -12.03 9.18 3.87
N GLY A 67 -10.77 8.76 3.98
CA GLY A 67 -10.38 7.39 3.66
C GLY A 67 -8.89 7.12 3.82
N TRP A 68 -8.11 8.09 4.31
CA TRP A 68 -6.70 7.83 4.65
C TRP A 68 -6.58 6.90 5.85
N ILE A 69 -7.55 6.92 6.78
CA ILE A 69 -7.62 5.95 7.88
C ILE A 69 -7.87 4.54 7.35
N ASP A 70 -8.81 4.38 6.41
CA ASP A 70 -9.13 3.07 5.84
C ASP A 70 -7.98 2.54 4.98
N VAL A 71 -7.40 3.38 4.13
CA VAL A 71 -6.21 3.01 3.33
C VAL A 71 -5.05 2.63 4.24
N ALA A 72 -4.84 3.35 5.35
CA ALA A 72 -3.81 3.02 6.32
C ALA A 72 -4.07 1.66 7.00
N ARG A 73 -5.31 1.40 7.41
CA ARG A 73 -5.75 0.11 7.93
C ARG A 73 -5.49 -1.02 6.92
N ASP A 74 -5.88 -0.81 5.65
CA ASP A 74 -5.74 -1.79 4.57
C ASP A 74 -4.27 -2.17 4.30
N VAL A 75 -3.33 -1.22 4.48
CA VAL A 75 -1.89 -1.49 4.31
C VAL A 75 -1.16 -1.91 5.58
N GLY A 76 -1.89 -2.12 6.69
CA GLY A 76 -1.36 -2.72 7.91
C GLY A 76 -0.85 -1.74 8.97
N TRP A 77 -1.32 -0.49 8.98
CA TRP A 77 -1.06 0.40 10.12
C TRP A 77 -1.69 -0.16 11.42
N PRO A 78 -1.03 0.00 12.58
CA PRO A 78 -1.63 -0.38 13.85
C PRO A 78 -2.89 0.43 14.15
N GLU A 79 -3.92 -0.22 14.68
CA GLU A 79 -5.22 0.41 14.98
C GLU A 79 -5.09 1.67 15.85
N ALA A 80 -4.20 1.62 16.85
CA ALA A 80 -3.94 2.72 17.77
C ALA A 80 -3.37 3.98 17.08
N GLU A 81 -2.74 3.82 15.92
CA GLU A 81 -2.10 4.91 15.18
C GLU A 81 -3.01 5.52 14.12
N LEU A 82 -4.14 4.89 13.80
CA LEU A 82 -5.04 5.36 12.76
C LEU A 82 -5.58 6.78 13.00
N PRO A 83 -5.97 7.19 14.22
CA PRO A 83 -6.37 8.58 14.48
C PRO A 83 -5.25 9.58 14.14
N MET A 84 -4.01 9.22 14.46
CA MET A 84 -2.83 10.04 14.18
C MET A 84 -2.53 10.12 12.68
N VAL A 85 -2.70 9.02 11.93
CA VAL A 85 -2.64 9.04 10.46
C VAL A 85 -3.64 10.04 9.88
N GLY A 86 -4.90 10.00 10.32
CA GLY A 86 -5.93 10.93 9.88
C GLY A 86 -5.59 12.39 10.18
N ALA A 87 -5.09 12.66 11.38
CA ALA A 87 -4.70 14.00 11.80
C ALA A 87 -3.46 14.52 11.03
N VAL A 88 -2.41 13.72 10.90
CA VAL A 88 -1.17 14.08 10.17
C VAL A 88 -1.49 14.34 8.70
N THR A 89 -2.22 13.45 8.02
CA THR A 89 -2.59 13.66 6.61
C THR A 89 -3.43 14.93 6.41
N TYR A 90 -4.26 15.31 7.39
CA TYR A 90 -4.98 16.58 7.37
C TYR A 90 -4.04 17.78 7.52
N PHE A 91 -3.09 17.74 8.45
CA PHE A 91 -2.18 18.87 8.68
C PHE A 91 -1.09 19.03 7.62
N GLU A 92 -0.61 17.92 7.05
CA GLU A 92 0.42 17.92 6.02
C GLU A 92 -0.11 18.41 4.66
N SER A 93 -1.34 18.03 4.30
CA SER A 93 -1.80 18.20 2.92
C SER A 93 -3.27 18.52 2.75
N ARG A 94 -4.04 18.65 3.84
CA ARG A 94 -5.51 18.65 3.79
C ARG A 94 -6.04 17.41 3.08
N CYS A 95 -5.41 16.26 3.33
CA CYS A 95 -5.77 14.95 2.76
C CYS A 95 -5.55 14.83 1.22
N LEU A 96 -4.94 15.82 0.58
CA LEU A 96 -4.78 15.87 -0.88
C LEU A 96 -3.57 15.05 -1.33
N ASN A 97 -3.79 13.90 -1.98
CA ASN A 97 -2.68 13.09 -2.49
C ASN A 97 -1.86 13.76 -3.60
N SER A 98 -2.47 14.71 -4.31
CA SER A 98 -1.81 15.52 -5.32
C SER A 98 -0.97 16.66 -4.74
N ALA A 99 -1.00 16.90 -3.42
CA ALA A 99 -0.27 17.98 -2.78
C ALA A 99 1.25 17.89 -3.03
N ARG A 100 1.87 19.06 -3.15
CA ARG A 100 3.31 19.24 -3.37
C ARG A 100 3.83 20.35 -2.47
N GLY A 101 4.52 19.97 -1.39
CA GLY A 101 5.18 20.90 -0.48
C GLY A 101 6.69 20.98 -0.74
N ASP A 102 7.38 21.74 0.10
CA ASP A 102 8.83 21.93 0.07
C ASP A 102 9.38 22.25 -1.32
N LYS A 103 8.71 23.18 -2.03
CA LYS A 103 9.03 23.57 -3.42
C LYS A 103 9.02 22.36 -4.37
N GLY A 104 8.05 21.47 -4.20
CA GLY A 104 7.88 20.27 -5.01
C GLY A 104 8.73 19.08 -4.57
N LYS A 105 9.29 19.10 -3.35
CA LYS A 105 10.09 17.99 -2.81
C LYS A 105 9.29 17.08 -1.88
N SER A 106 8.16 17.51 -1.33
CA SER A 106 7.32 16.67 -0.46
C SER A 106 6.00 16.31 -1.14
N TRP A 107 5.75 15.01 -1.27
CA TRP A 107 4.72 14.46 -2.14
C TRP A 107 3.69 13.67 -1.34
N SER A 108 2.53 13.40 -1.94
CA SER A 108 1.40 12.67 -1.35
C SER A 108 0.73 13.41 -0.20
N ALA A 109 -0.34 12.82 0.33
CA ALA A 109 -1.04 13.39 1.48
C ALA A 109 -0.20 13.35 2.77
N PHE A 110 0.79 12.46 2.84
CA PHE A 110 1.73 12.35 3.95
C PHE A 110 2.92 13.31 3.83
N GLN A 111 3.01 14.13 2.77
CA GLN A 111 4.16 15.01 2.53
C GLN A 111 5.52 14.33 2.69
N ILE A 112 5.65 13.14 2.11
CA ILE A 112 6.89 12.37 2.13
C ILE A 112 7.98 13.16 1.38
N HIS A 113 9.00 13.60 2.11
CA HIS A 113 10.12 14.36 1.56
C HIS A 113 10.97 13.49 0.64
N THR A 114 10.77 13.66 -0.66
CA THR A 114 11.32 12.78 -1.69
C THR A 114 12.83 12.76 -1.72
N THR A 115 13.56 13.83 -1.37
CA THR A 115 15.03 13.78 -1.36
C THR A 115 15.61 12.99 -0.19
N SER A 116 14.87 12.84 0.91
CA SER A 116 15.31 12.04 2.06
C SER A 116 14.90 10.57 1.94
N TRP A 117 13.66 10.33 1.48
CA TRP A 117 13.06 9.00 1.56
C TRP A 117 13.00 8.26 0.23
N CYS A 118 12.91 8.97 -0.90
CA CYS A 118 12.66 8.34 -2.19
C CYS A 118 13.79 8.49 -3.21
N ARG A 119 14.50 9.61 -3.25
CA ARG A 119 15.58 9.80 -4.21
C ARG A 119 16.88 9.29 -3.59
N PRO A 120 17.83 8.84 -4.44
CA PRO A 120 19.22 8.63 -4.04
C PRO A 120 19.76 9.75 -3.16
N ASN A 121 20.41 9.37 -2.07
CA ASN A 121 21.16 10.28 -1.20
C ASN A 121 22.35 9.56 -0.57
N ARG A 122 23.12 10.27 0.26
CA ARG A 122 24.36 9.74 0.85
C ARG A 122 24.18 8.51 1.73
N TYR A 123 22.98 8.27 2.25
CA TYR A 123 22.67 7.14 3.14
C TYR A 123 21.99 6.00 2.39
N TRP A 124 21.20 6.33 1.37
CA TRP A 124 20.44 5.40 0.56
C TRP A 124 20.76 5.66 -0.91
N PRO A 125 21.80 4.97 -1.47
CA PRO A 125 22.22 5.18 -2.85
C PRO A 125 21.11 4.95 -3.87
N ASP A 126 20.18 4.05 -3.59
CA ASP A 126 19.02 3.76 -4.46
C ASP A 126 17.75 4.51 -4.04
N GLY A 127 17.79 5.23 -2.90
CA GLY A 127 16.63 5.75 -2.19
C GLY A 127 16.07 4.75 -1.19
N TYR A 128 15.65 5.22 -0.01
CA TYR A 128 15.19 4.35 1.09
C TYR A 128 13.98 3.52 0.66
N LEU A 129 12.97 4.15 0.07
CA LEU A 129 11.72 3.47 -0.32
C LEU A 129 11.91 2.47 -1.47
N GLN A 130 12.91 2.68 -2.35
CA GLN A 130 13.31 1.70 -3.37
C GLN A 130 14.04 0.52 -2.74
N ALA A 131 14.96 0.78 -1.80
CA ALA A 131 15.67 -0.27 -1.08
C ALA A 131 14.69 -1.17 -0.32
N MET A 132 13.61 -0.59 0.22
CA MET A 132 12.50 -1.32 0.86
C MET A 132 11.51 -1.96 -0.13
N ARG A 133 11.72 -1.80 -1.44
CA ARG A 133 10.84 -2.30 -2.52
C ARG A 133 9.39 -1.85 -2.40
N ILE A 134 9.18 -0.66 -1.83
CA ILE A 134 7.84 -0.05 -1.70
C ILE A 134 7.49 0.69 -2.99
N VAL A 135 8.48 1.33 -3.60
CA VAL A 135 8.33 2.07 -4.86
C VAL A 135 9.39 1.64 -5.86
N ASN A 136 9.05 1.66 -7.14
CA ASN A 136 10.02 1.66 -8.23
C ASN A 136 10.49 3.08 -8.52
N SER A 137 9.60 4.06 -8.35
CA SER A 137 9.88 5.47 -8.57
C SER A 137 9.09 6.36 -7.60
N CYS A 138 9.54 7.59 -7.38
CA CYS A 138 8.80 8.52 -6.52
C CYS A 138 7.40 8.88 -7.03
N LYS A 139 7.09 8.63 -8.31
CA LYS A 139 5.74 8.82 -8.85
C LYS A 139 4.74 7.82 -8.28
N ASP A 140 5.21 6.69 -7.77
CA ASP A 140 4.36 5.67 -7.18
C ASP A 140 3.75 6.18 -5.86
N LEU A 141 4.35 7.18 -5.22
CA LEU A 141 3.76 7.89 -4.07
C LEU A 141 2.46 8.65 -4.40
N LEU A 142 2.06 8.73 -5.67
CA LEU A 142 0.77 9.31 -6.09
C LEU A 142 -0.36 8.30 -6.09
N ASP A 143 -0.04 7.04 -5.80
CA ASP A 143 -1.01 6.01 -5.44
C ASP A 143 -1.24 6.04 -3.91
N PRO A 144 -2.49 6.13 -3.43
CA PRO A 144 -2.77 6.25 -1.99
C PRO A 144 -2.25 5.08 -1.15
N GLU A 145 -2.45 3.84 -1.59
CA GLU A 145 -1.98 2.66 -0.83
C GLU A 145 -0.45 2.63 -0.75
N THR A 146 0.21 2.93 -1.87
CA THR A 146 1.68 3.03 -1.92
C THR A 146 2.19 4.13 -1.01
N ALA A 147 1.54 5.30 -1.00
CA ALA A 147 1.88 6.41 -0.10
C ALA A 147 1.69 6.02 1.38
N ALA A 148 0.60 5.35 1.72
CA ALA A 148 0.33 4.88 3.08
C ALA A 148 1.33 3.80 3.53
N ARG A 149 1.73 2.88 2.64
CA ARG A 149 2.77 1.89 2.92
C ARG A 149 4.15 2.53 3.09
N ALA A 150 4.46 3.53 2.26
CA ALA A 150 5.69 4.31 2.39
C ALA A 150 5.73 5.08 3.72
N ALA A 151 4.63 5.73 4.10
CA ALA A 151 4.51 6.40 5.38
C ALA A 151 4.64 5.42 6.55
N LEU A 152 4.05 4.23 6.46
CA LEU A 152 4.19 3.18 7.48
C LEU A 152 5.67 2.81 7.69
N ALA A 153 6.41 2.59 6.60
CA ALA A 153 7.84 2.26 6.69
C ALA A 153 8.68 3.38 7.32
N ILE A 154 8.39 4.64 6.98
CA ILE A 154 9.06 5.82 7.56
C ILE A 154 8.73 5.95 9.06
N TRP A 155 7.47 5.72 9.44
CA TRP A 155 7.05 5.70 10.83
C TRP A 155 7.69 4.54 11.61
N GLN A 156 7.80 3.35 11.02
CA GLN A 156 8.53 2.23 11.63
C GLN A 156 10.03 2.53 11.80
N TYR A 157 10.62 3.33 10.91
CA TYR A 157 12.02 3.74 10.99
C TYR A 157 12.29 4.74 12.13
N GLY A 158 11.40 5.71 12.36
CA GLY A 158 11.70 6.84 13.25
C GLY A 158 10.52 7.49 13.95
N GLY A 159 9.37 6.81 14.00
CA GLY A 159 8.13 7.26 14.64
C GLY A 159 7.53 8.52 14.02
N TRP A 160 6.62 9.15 14.76
CA TRP A 160 5.98 10.39 14.33
C TRP A 160 6.91 11.60 14.28
N ALA A 161 8.10 11.52 14.89
CA ALA A 161 9.11 12.58 14.80
C ALA A 161 9.59 12.86 13.36
N GLN A 162 9.29 11.97 12.41
CA GLN A 162 9.56 12.20 10.99
C GLN A 162 8.64 13.25 10.34
N TRP A 163 7.53 13.61 11.01
CA TRP A 163 6.59 14.64 10.59
C TRP A 163 6.60 15.80 11.58
N THR A 164 6.89 17.01 11.11
CA THR A 164 6.89 18.21 11.96
C THR A 164 5.49 18.58 12.43
N THR A 165 4.44 18.13 11.72
CA THR A 165 3.04 18.34 12.13
C THR A 165 2.58 17.39 13.23
N ALA A 166 3.39 16.41 13.64
CA ALA A 166 2.97 15.39 14.60
C ALA A 166 2.50 15.96 15.94
N GLU A 167 3.22 16.92 16.52
CA GLU A 167 2.80 17.56 17.78
C GLU A 167 1.42 18.21 17.62
N LYS A 168 1.24 19.00 16.55
CA LYS A 168 -0.04 19.63 16.23
C LYS A 168 -1.15 18.60 16.00
N ALA A 169 -0.86 17.51 15.30
CA ALA A 169 -1.80 16.42 15.09
C ALA A 169 -2.22 15.79 16.42
N SER A 170 -1.26 15.46 17.28
CA SER A 170 -1.52 14.82 18.58
C SER A 170 -2.40 15.67 19.49
N THR A 171 -2.18 16.99 19.53
CA THR A 171 -2.99 17.91 20.36
C THR A 171 -4.46 17.96 19.95
N THR A 172 -4.78 17.69 18.68
CA THR A 172 -6.18 17.60 18.23
C THR A 172 -6.87 16.27 18.56
N LEU A 173 -6.11 15.28 19.03
CA LEU A 173 -6.63 13.97 19.45
C LEU A 173 -6.84 13.88 20.96
N LEU A 174 -6.38 14.89 21.72
CA LEU A 174 -6.63 14.98 23.14
C LEU A 174 -8.07 15.46 23.38
N PRO A 175 -8.80 14.86 24.34
CA PRO A 175 -10.16 15.24 24.70
C PRO A 175 -10.24 16.63 25.35
#